data_AF-A0A6G0IJQ0-F1
#
_entry.id   AF-A0A6G0IJQ0-F1
#
_cell.length_a   1.000
_cell.length_b   1.000
_cell.length_c   1.000
_cell.angle_alpha   90.00
_cell.angle_beta   90.00
_cell.angle_gamma   90.00
#
_symmetry.space_group_name_H-M   'P 1'
#
loop_
_entity.id
_entity.type
_entity.pdbx_description
1 polymer ?
#
loop_
_entity_poly.entity_id
_entity_poly.type
_entity_poly.pdbx_seq_one_letter_code
_entity_poly.pdbx_strand_id
1 'polypeptide(L)'
;MSAPGSHGIVVTTAINSCGCAKTGSHESGADSLRDPEASFSTVKQAIQLAISRLELDAAPVEAAPSNAFFKLQRCWPDPKAFLHLPSDCRALAAMRDADQYGLDQMPSIDASITSVIVSPDEALRPDARCPHPQCRITDDLLTKSYDIVVRMGRIGNSFSNLVLALSQTLQTTGADAQTQGFSYASLQAFAFRTRELGRLMSTLTLARRQVWLATLRTLLVVPGQMFGPAAQQA
;
A
#
# COMPACT_ATOMS: atom_id res chain seq x y z
N MET A 1 27.99 -35.35 -3.89
CA MET A 1 28.25 -33.90 -3.86
C MET A 1 28.01 -33.32 -5.24
N SER A 2 26.81 -32.80 -5.51
CA SER A 2 26.53 -31.92 -6.65
C SER A 2 25.27 -31.11 -6.30
N ALA A 3 25.39 -29.78 -6.32
CA ALA A 3 24.28 -28.85 -6.11
C ALA A 3 23.77 -28.37 -7.49
N PRO A 4 22.46 -28.13 -7.69
CA PRO A 4 21.98 -27.43 -8.87
C PRO A 4 21.87 -25.93 -8.59
N GLY A 5 22.35 -25.15 -9.55
CA GLY A 5 22.43 -23.69 -9.50
C GLY A 5 21.08 -22.98 -9.60
N SER A 6 20.97 -21.89 -8.86
CA SER A 6 19.87 -20.94 -8.95
C SER A 6 20.02 -20.06 -10.19
N HIS A 7 19.09 -20.18 -11.13
CA HIS A 7 18.87 -19.16 -12.16
C HIS A 7 18.00 -18.04 -11.58
N GLY A 8 18.64 -16.90 -11.27
CA GLY A 8 17.94 -15.65 -10.99
C GLY A 8 17.44 -15.05 -12.29
N ILE A 9 16.12 -14.95 -12.45
CA ILE A 9 15.51 -14.16 -13.51
C ILE A 9 15.59 -12.69 -13.11
N VAL A 10 16.50 -11.96 -13.74
CA VAL A 10 16.56 -10.49 -13.66
C VAL A 10 15.56 -9.93 -14.67
N VAL A 11 14.43 -9.43 -14.18
CA VAL A 11 13.48 -8.68 -15.01
C VAL A 11 13.96 -7.22 -15.07
N THR A 12 14.71 -6.89 -16.11
CA THR A 12 15.08 -5.51 -16.45
C THR A 12 13.96 -4.91 -17.30
N THR A 13 13.04 -4.17 -16.69
CA THR A 13 12.04 -3.41 -17.47
C THR A 13 12.65 -2.11 -17.96
N ALA A 14 13.16 -2.12 -19.19
CA ALA A 14 13.51 -0.91 -19.92
C ALA A 14 12.21 -0.24 -20.41
N ILE A 15 11.83 0.86 -19.77
CA ILE A 15 10.79 1.75 -20.28
C ILE A 15 11.46 2.67 -21.30
N ASN A 16 11.39 2.30 -22.58
CA ASN A 16 11.80 3.19 -23.67
C ASN A 16 10.83 4.37 -23.76
N SER A 17 11.35 5.55 -23.43
CA SER A 17 10.82 6.85 -23.81
C SER A 17 10.80 6.95 -25.34
N CYS A 18 9.62 7.16 -25.94
CA CYS A 18 9.51 7.50 -27.35
C CYS A 18 9.11 8.98 -27.49
N GLY A 19 9.90 9.67 -28.31
CA GLY A 19 10.02 11.11 -28.37
C GLY A 19 8.86 11.85 -29.01
N CYS A 20 8.87 13.15 -28.72
CA CYS A 20 7.99 14.19 -29.21
C CYS A 20 8.11 14.35 -30.74
N ALA A 21 6.97 14.32 -31.45
CA ALA A 21 6.85 14.87 -32.80
C ALA A 21 5.59 15.74 -32.87
N LYS A 22 5.80 17.05 -33.05
CA LYS A 22 4.76 18.04 -33.35
C LYS A 22 4.43 17.98 -34.84
N THR A 23 3.17 17.76 -35.19
CA THR A 23 2.54 18.32 -36.40
C THR A 23 1.05 18.50 -36.10
N GLY A 24 0.57 19.74 -36.17
CA GLY A 24 -0.85 20.04 -36.05
C GLY A 24 -1.61 19.80 -37.33
N SER A 25 -2.90 19.50 -37.22
CA SER A 25 -3.95 20.10 -38.03
C SER A 25 -5.31 19.79 -37.41
N HIS A 26 -6.20 20.78 -37.45
CA HIS A 26 -7.61 20.77 -37.04
C HIS A 26 -8.40 19.63 -37.71
N GLU A 27 -9.33 19.00 -36.99
CA GLU A 27 -10.74 18.91 -37.41
C GLU A 27 -11.67 18.45 -36.27
N SER A 28 -12.90 18.94 -36.37
CA SER A 28 -14.01 18.93 -35.42
C SER A 28 -14.68 17.56 -35.27
N GLY A 29 -15.20 17.22 -34.08
CA GLY A 29 -16.07 16.06 -33.95
C GLY A 29 -16.45 15.65 -32.53
N ALA A 30 -17.60 16.15 -32.07
CA ALA A 30 -18.50 15.56 -31.07
C ALA A 30 -17.89 15.02 -29.77
N ASP A 31 -17.90 15.90 -28.77
CA ASP A 31 -17.78 15.58 -27.35
C ASP A 31 -18.98 14.70 -26.93
N SER A 32 -18.80 13.38 -27.02
CA SER A 32 -19.75 12.41 -26.48
C SER A 32 -19.55 12.36 -24.97
N LEU A 33 -20.37 13.13 -24.26
CA LEU A 33 -20.65 12.99 -22.83
C LEU A 33 -21.00 11.52 -22.55
N ARG A 34 -19.99 10.73 -22.20
CA ARG A 34 -20.17 9.37 -21.69
C ARG A 34 -20.93 9.47 -20.39
N ASP A 35 -22.15 8.96 -20.41
CA ASP A 35 -23.03 8.86 -19.26
C ASP A 35 -22.35 8.02 -18.16
N PRO A 36 -21.94 8.62 -17.03
CA PRO A 36 -21.18 7.91 -15.99
C PRO A 36 -21.99 6.74 -15.41
N GLU A 37 -23.31 6.88 -15.36
CA GLU A 37 -24.24 5.97 -14.69
C GLU A 37 -24.31 4.59 -15.39
N ALA A 38 -24.20 4.56 -16.72
CA ALA A 38 -24.17 3.32 -17.51
C ALA A 38 -22.88 2.51 -17.26
N SER A 39 -21.75 3.19 -17.06
CA SER A 39 -20.45 2.57 -16.76
C SER A 39 -20.44 1.93 -15.37
N PHE A 40 -21.01 2.61 -14.36
CA PHE A 40 -21.11 2.07 -13.00
C PHE A 40 -22.03 0.85 -12.90
N SER A 41 -23.15 0.83 -13.64
CA SER A 41 -24.06 -0.32 -13.71
C SER A 41 -23.35 -1.57 -14.24
N THR A 42 -22.52 -1.39 -15.29
CA THR A 42 -21.76 -2.48 -15.92
C THR A 42 -20.69 -3.06 -14.98
N VAL A 43 -19.96 -2.19 -14.26
CA VAL A 43 -18.96 -2.62 -13.27
C VAL A 43 -19.62 -3.36 -12.09
N LYS A 44 -20.75 -2.85 -11.59
CA LYS A 44 -21.50 -3.49 -10.50
C LYS A 44 -21.96 -4.90 -10.88
N GLN A 45 -22.51 -5.08 -12.08
CA GLN A 45 -22.93 -6.39 -12.58
C GLN A 45 -21.73 -7.35 -12.76
N ALA A 46 -20.60 -6.85 -13.27
CA ALA A 46 -19.39 -7.64 -13.40
C ALA A 46 -18.84 -8.10 -12.03
N ILE A 47 -18.86 -7.22 -11.03
CA ILE A 47 -18.47 -7.56 -9.65
C ILE A 47 -19.41 -8.61 -9.07
N GLN A 48 -20.73 -8.42 -9.20
CA GLN A 48 -21.72 -9.38 -8.69
C GLN A 48 -21.56 -10.75 -9.35
N LEU A 49 -21.39 -10.80 -10.67
CA LEU A 49 -21.14 -12.04 -11.39
C LEU A 49 -19.84 -12.71 -10.91
N ALA A 50 -18.78 -11.94 -10.67
CA ALA A 50 -17.52 -12.47 -10.17
C ALA A 50 -17.66 -13.03 -8.74
N ILE A 51 -18.36 -12.33 -7.84
CA ILE A 51 -18.63 -12.79 -6.47
C ILE A 51 -19.39 -14.11 -6.50
N SER A 52 -20.46 -14.20 -7.31
CA SER A 52 -21.26 -15.42 -7.46
C SER A 52 -20.46 -16.58 -8.05
N ARG A 53 -19.59 -16.32 -9.04
CA ARG A 53 -18.73 -17.35 -9.66
C ARG A 53 -17.62 -17.86 -8.74
N LEU A 54 -17.12 -17.00 -7.85
CA LEU A 54 -16.03 -17.32 -6.92
C LEU A 54 -16.55 -17.81 -5.56
N GLU A 55 -17.88 -17.90 -5.39
CA GLU A 55 -18.54 -18.33 -4.15
C GLU A 55 -18.06 -17.56 -2.91
N LEU A 56 -17.68 -16.29 -3.08
CA LEU A 56 -17.08 -15.47 -2.00
C LEU A 56 -18.06 -15.13 -0.87
N ASP A 57 -19.37 -15.34 -1.08
CA ASP A 57 -20.43 -15.16 -0.08
C ASP A 57 -20.66 -16.41 0.80
N ALA A 58 -20.03 -17.55 0.47
CA ALA A 58 -20.10 -18.74 1.30
C ALA A 58 -19.17 -18.60 2.54
N ALA A 59 -19.55 -19.23 3.65
CA ALA A 59 -18.71 -19.27 4.85
C ALA A 59 -17.29 -19.75 4.49
N PRO A 60 -16.21 -19.22 5.12
CA PRO A 60 -14.86 -19.44 4.63
C PRO A 60 -14.53 -20.93 4.62
N VAL A 61 -14.47 -21.54 3.44
CA VAL A 61 -13.82 -22.83 3.23
C VAL A 61 -12.38 -22.66 3.71
N GLU A 62 -11.89 -23.59 4.54
CA GLU A 62 -10.55 -23.56 5.17
C GLU A 62 -9.52 -22.95 4.22
N ALA A 63 -9.25 -21.66 4.46
CA ALA A 63 -8.49 -20.89 3.52
C ALA A 63 -7.06 -21.41 3.55
N ALA A 64 -6.52 -21.76 2.37
CA ALA A 64 -5.13 -22.17 2.26
C ALA A 64 -4.20 -21.18 3.02
N PRO A 65 -3.07 -21.62 3.59
CA PRO A 65 -2.13 -20.77 4.34
C PRO A 65 -1.60 -19.53 3.59
N SER A 66 -1.90 -19.43 2.28
CA SER A 66 -1.64 -18.29 1.42
C SER A 66 -2.69 -17.17 1.49
N ASN A 67 -3.78 -17.33 2.25
CA ASN A 67 -4.83 -16.32 2.33
C ASN A 67 -4.24 -14.98 2.84
N ALA A 68 -4.71 -13.88 2.25
CA ALA A 68 -4.23 -12.55 2.57
C ALA A 68 -4.52 -12.16 4.04
N PHE A 69 -5.60 -12.70 4.63
CA PHE A 69 -5.99 -12.49 6.02
C PHE A 69 -4.98 -13.07 7.04
N PHE A 70 -4.36 -14.22 6.78
CA PHE A 70 -3.32 -14.80 7.63
C PHE A 70 -2.08 -13.92 7.64
N LYS A 71 -1.72 -13.35 6.49
CA LYS A 71 -0.62 -12.36 6.40
C LYS A 71 -0.94 -11.10 7.19
N LEU A 72 -2.20 -10.62 7.15
CA LEU A 72 -2.67 -9.50 7.95
C LEU A 72 -2.56 -9.78 9.45
N GLN A 73 -3.08 -10.93 9.88
CA GLN A 73 -3.06 -11.35 11.29
C GLN A 73 -1.62 -11.50 11.82
N ARG A 74 -0.69 -12.02 11.02
CA ARG A 74 0.72 -12.18 11.44
C ARG A 74 1.45 -10.86 11.66
N CYS A 75 1.03 -9.78 11.00
CA CYS A 75 1.64 -8.45 11.15
C CYS A 75 1.09 -7.65 12.33
N TRP A 76 0.00 -8.12 12.95
CA TRP A 76 -0.70 -7.38 13.98
C TRP A 76 0.06 -7.34 15.31
N PRO A 77 0.55 -8.47 15.86
CA PRO A 77 1.18 -8.50 17.19
C PRO A 77 2.43 -7.62 17.27
N ASP A 78 3.21 -7.58 16.20
CA ASP A 78 4.42 -6.77 16.10
C ASP A 78 4.51 -6.07 14.73
N PRO A 79 4.26 -4.74 14.66
CA PRO A 79 4.41 -3.98 13.42
C PRO A 79 5.87 -3.86 12.96
N LYS A 80 6.84 -4.19 13.84
CA LYS A 80 8.28 -4.14 13.57
C LYS A 80 8.83 -5.40 12.94
N ALA A 81 8.16 -6.55 13.09
CA ALA A 81 8.59 -7.86 12.56
C ALA A 81 8.85 -7.84 11.04
N PHE A 82 8.36 -6.81 10.36
CA PHE A 82 8.32 -6.68 8.91
C PHE A 82 8.89 -5.35 8.40
N LEU A 83 9.76 -4.69 9.17
CA LEU A 83 10.42 -3.44 8.77
C LEU A 83 11.26 -3.61 7.50
N HIS A 84 11.94 -4.76 7.37
CA HIS A 84 12.69 -5.07 6.16
C HIS A 84 11.73 -5.48 5.04
N LEU A 85 11.63 -4.59 4.04
CA LEU A 85 10.93 -4.90 2.82
C LEU A 85 11.71 -5.89 1.96
N PRO A 86 11.05 -6.93 1.41
CA PRO A 86 11.60 -7.70 0.31
C PRO A 86 11.92 -6.82 -0.89
N SER A 87 12.88 -7.24 -1.73
CA SER A 87 13.27 -6.50 -2.94
C SER A 87 12.08 -6.23 -3.86
N ASP A 88 11.24 -7.25 -4.08
CA ASP A 88 10.06 -7.15 -4.94
C ASP A 88 9.06 -6.12 -4.42
N CYS A 89 8.90 -6.01 -3.09
CA CYS A 89 8.03 -5.01 -2.49
C CYS A 89 8.57 -3.59 -2.72
N ARG A 90 9.90 -3.40 -2.68
CA ARG A 90 10.52 -2.11 -3.04
C ARG A 90 10.32 -1.80 -4.52
N ALA A 91 10.50 -2.78 -5.39
CA ALA A 91 10.29 -2.61 -6.83
C ALA A 91 8.82 -2.22 -7.14
N LEU A 92 7.85 -2.88 -6.50
CA LEU A 92 6.43 -2.57 -6.67
C LEU A 92 6.04 -1.22 -6.05
N ALA A 93 6.74 -0.77 -5.01
CA ALA A 93 6.55 0.55 -4.42
C ALA A 93 7.33 1.67 -5.12
N ALA A 94 8.19 1.34 -6.09
CA ALA A 94 8.97 2.33 -6.84
C ALA A 94 8.06 3.02 -7.85
N MET A 95 7.52 4.18 -7.45
CA MET A 95 6.71 5.04 -8.29
C MET A 95 7.53 6.28 -8.63
N ARG A 96 7.63 6.59 -9.94
CA ARG A 96 8.24 7.84 -10.40
C ARG A 96 7.34 9.01 -10.00
N ASP A 97 7.95 10.13 -9.63
CA ASP A 97 7.26 11.38 -9.29
C ASP A 97 6.28 11.23 -8.10
N ALA A 98 6.53 10.27 -7.20
CA ALA A 98 5.66 10.00 -6.06
C ALA A 98 5.45 11.23 -5.15
N ASP A 99 6.46 12.09 -5.05
CA ASP A 99 6.44 13.36 -4.34
C ASP A 99 5.41 14.34 -4.90
N GLN A 100 5.26 14.41 -6.23
CA GLN A 100 4.28 15.28 -6.90
C GLN A 100 2.84 14.90 -6.56
N TYR A 101 2.61 13.65 -6.17
CA TYR A 101 1.31 13.14 -5.74
C TYR A 101 1.16 13.05 -4.22
N GLY A 102 2.14 13.55 -3.44
CA GLY A 102 2.13 13.44 -1.97
C GLY A 102 2.23 11.99 -1.48
N LEU A 103 2.82 11.10 -2.27
CA LEU A 103 2.97 9.68 -1.98
C LEU A 103 4.41 9.28 -1.63
N ASP A 104 5.31 10.25 -1.39
CA ASP A 104 6.69 9.94 -1.06
C ASP A 104 6.86 9.48 0.41
N GLN A 105 6.68 10.44 1.32
CA GLN A 105 6.78 10.30 2.76
C GLN A 105 5.92 11.36 3.45
N MET A 106 5.78 11.28 4.78
CA MET A 106 5.10 12.31 5.57
C MET A 106 5.70 13.70 5.29
N PRO A 107 4.88 14.71 4.94
CA PRO A 107 5.37 16.08 4.75
C PRO A 107 5.93 16.65 6.07
N SER A 108 6.98 17.47 5.94
CA SER A 108 7.50 18.26 7.05
C SER A 108 6.50 19.34 7.47
N ILE A 109 6.55 19.75 8.74
CA ILE A 109 5.78 20.88 9.24
C ILE A 109 6.48 22.18 8.80
N ASP A 110 5.72 23.13 8.29
CA ASP A 110 6.24 24.43 7.86
C ASP A 110 6.91 25.18 9.02
N ALA A 111 8.09 25.76 8.78
CA ALA A 111 8.85 26.48 9.80
C ALA A 111 8.06 27.63 10.44
N SER A 112 7.17 28.28 9.69
CA SER A 112 6.27 29.31 10.20
C SER A 112 5.34 28.77 11.29
N ILE A 113 4.78 27.57 11.10
CA ILE A 113 3.95 26.90 12.09
C ILE A 113 4.80 26.41 13.26
N THR A 114 5.96 25.83 12.98
CA THR A 114 6.83 25.27 14.02
C THR A 114 7.36 26.36 14.97
N SER A 115 7.64 27.57 14.45
CA SER A 115 8.10 28.73 15.25
C SER A 115 7.12 29.22 16.32
N VAL A 116 5.85 28.80 16.26
CA VAL A 116 4.85 29.10 17.30
C VAL A 116 5.00 28.16 18.50
N ILE A 117 5.61 26.99 18.31
CA ILE A 117 5.64 25.89 19.29
C ILE A 117 7.03 25.74 19.92
N VAL A 118 8.09 25.90 19.12
CA VAL A 118 9.49 25.75 19.55
C VAL A 118 10.27 27.04 19.32
N SER A 119 11.52 27.09 19.81
CA SER A 119 12.38 28.26 19.58
C SER A 119 12.63 28.49 18.07
N PRO A 120 12.91 29.73 17.65
CA PRO A 120 13.19 30.04 16.24
C PRO A 120 14.29 29.16 15.63
N ASP A 121 15.37 28.90 16.39
CA ASP A 121 16.47 28.03 15.93
C ASP A 121 16.03 26.58 15.72
N GLU A 122 15.17 26.06 16.61
CA GLU A 122 14.62 24.70 16.50
C GLU A 122 13.60 24.61 15.36
N ALA A 123 12.85 25.68 15.10
CA ALA A 123 11.85 25.74 14.03
C ALA A 123 12.46 25.73 12.62
N LEU A 124 13.72 26.14 12.48
CA LEU A 124 14.47 26.06 11.22
C LEU A 124 15.01 24.66 10.93
N ARG A 125 14.87 23.71 11.87
CA ARG A 125 15.37 22.35 11.65
C ARG A 125 14.43 21.57 10.71
N PRO A 126 14.97 20.84 9.73
CA PRO A 126 14.17 20.02 8.82
C PRO A 126 13.31 18.96 9.51
N ASP A 127 13.72 18.53 10.71
CA ASP A 127 13.09 17.49 11.51
C ASP A 127 12.50 18.05 12.82
N ALA A 128 12.15 19.33 12.86
CA ALA A 128 11.59 19.97 14.05
C ALA A 128 10.41 19.16 14.62
N ARG A 129 10.49 18.82 15.91
CA ARG A 129 9.50 17.96 16.60
C ARG A 129 8.78 18.71 17.70
N CYS A 130 7.64 18.14 18.10
CA CYS A 130 6.97 18.57 19.32
C CYS A 130 7.93 18.47 20.52
N PRO A 131 8.04 19.52 21.37
CA PRO A 131 8.93 19.51 22.53
C PRO A 131 8.44 18.55 23.62
N HIS A 132 7.16 18.18 23.61
CA HIS A 132 6.59 17.29 24.61
C HIS A 132 6.86 15.81 24.25
N PRO A 133 7.56 15.03 25.12
CA PRO A 133 7.98 13.66 24.79
C PRO A 133 6.85 12.71 24.40
N GLN A 134 5.70 12.79 25.08
CA GLN A 134 4.55 11.94 24.78
C GLN A 134 3.93 12.27 23.42
N CYS A 135 3.95 13.55 23.03
CA CYS A 135 3.45 13.99 21.72
C CYS A 135 4.38 13.52 20.61
N ARG A 136 5.71 13.59 20.83
CA ARG A 136 6.70 13.08 19.88
C ARG A 136 6.53 11.60 19.59
N ILE A 137 6.23 10.78 20.60
CA ILE A 137 5.98 9.35 20.39
C ILE A 137 4.74 9.13 19.52
N THR A 138 3.65 9.87 19.78
CA THR A 138 2.45 9.79 18.96
C THR A 138 2.74 10.24 17.53
N ASP A 139 3.45 11.36 17.36
CA ASP A 139 3.89 11.87 16.06
C ASP A 139 4.69 10.83 15.29
N ASP A 140 5.69 10.19 15.91
CA ASP A 140 6.48 9.12 15.29
C ASP A 140 5.60 7.96 14.79
N LEU A 141 4.54 7.62 15.52
CA LEU A 141 3.59 6.56 15.13
C LEU A 141 2.68 7.01 13.99
N LEU A 142 2.29 8.29 13.96
CA LEU A 142 1.50 8.88 12.88
C LEU A 142 2.34 9.02 11.60
N THR A 143 3.58 9.50 11.69
CA THR A 143 4.56 9.50 10.59
C THR A 143 4.71 8.11 9.99
N LYS A 144 4.96 7.10 10.84
CA LYS A 144 5.06 5.70 10.37
C LYS A 144 3.78 5.20 9.71
N SER A 145 2.62 5.55 10.26
CA SER A 145 1.32 5.16 9.69
C SER A 145 1.14 5.77 8.30
N TYR A 146 1.49 7.05 8.13
CA TYR A 146 1.46 7.73 6.84
C TYR A 146 2.41 7.08 5.84
N ASP A 147 3.65 6.82 6.23
CA ASP A 147 4.67 6.19 5.37
C ASP A 147 4.26 4.78 4.91
N ILE A 148 3.52 4.05 5.75
CA ILE A 148 2.91 2.77 5.39
C ILE A 148 1.80 2.98 4.34
N VAL A 149 0.90 3.95 4.56
CA VAL A 149 -0.21 4.26 3.62
C VAL A 149 0.30 4.69 2.26
N VAL A 150 1.26 5.61 2.19
CA VAL A 150 1.78 6.09 0.88
C VAL A 150 2.50 4.96 0.13
N ARG A 151 3.22 4.09 0.84
CA ARG A 151 3.79 2.86 0.28
C ARG A 151 2.71 1.91 -0.23
N MET A 152 1.63 1.69 0.52
CA MET A 152 0.47 0.92 0.05
C MET A 152 -0.14 1.54 -1.21
N GLY A 153 -0.23 2.86 -1.27
CA GLY A 153 -0.71 3.60 -2.45
C GLY A 153 0.15 3.32 -3.68
N ARG A 154 1.49 3.43 -3.55
CA ARG A 154 2.44 3.12 -4.63
C ARG A 154 2.36 1.67 -5.10
N ILE A 155 2.29 0.70 -4.17
CA ILE A 155 2.07 -0.72 -4.52
C ILE A 155 0.69 -0.90 -5.18
N GLY A 156 -0.32 -0.15 -4.74
CA GLY A 156 -1.66 -0.15 -5.33
C GLY A 156 -1.66 0.34 -6.77
N ASN A 157 -0.91 1.40 -7.07
CA ASN A 157 -0.70 1.88 -8.42
C ASN A 157 -0.04 0.81 -9.31
N SER A 158 1.04 0.19 -8.84
CA SER A 158 1.69 -0.92 -9.57
C SER A 158 0.74 -2.09 -9.80
N PHE A 159 -0.07 -2.45 -8.80
CA PHE A 159 -1.10 -3.49 -8.96
C PHE A 159 -2.11 -3.14 -10.06
N SER A 160 -2.64 -1.91 -10.07
CA SER A 160 -3.58 -1.48 -11.11
C SER A 160 -2.97 -1.56 -12.50
N ASN A 161 -1.71 -1.14 -12.66
CA ASN A 161 -0.99 -1.24 -13.93
C ASN A 161 -0.75 -2.68 -14.37
N LEU A 162 -0.44 -3.59 -13.42
CA LEU A 162 -0.27 -5.01 -13.72
C LEU A 162 -1.58 -5.67 -14.16
N VAL A 163 -2.70 -5.34 -13.52
CA VAL A 163 -4.03 -5.85 -13.90
C VAL A 163 -4.48 -5.27 -15.24
N LEU A 164 -4.16 -4.01 -15.52
CA LEU A 164 -4.44 -3.39 -16.81
C LEU A 164 -3.62 -4.06 -17.94
N ALA A 165 -2.33 -4.28 -17.71
CA ALA A 165 -1.46 -4.99 -18.65
C ALA A 165 -1.96 -6.42 -18.89
N LEU A 166 -2.33 -7.13 -17.82
CA LEU A 166 -2.93 -8.47 -17.91
C LEU A 166 -4.19 -8.47 -18.81
N SER A 167 -5.09 -7.52 -18.60
CA SER A 167 -6.31 -7.39 -19.41
C SER A 167 -6.00 -7.15 -20.89
N GLN A 168 -5.04 -6.26 -21.18
CA GLN A 168 -4.61 -5.96 -22.54
C GLN A 168 -3.99 -7.18 -23.22
N THR A 169 -3.06 -7.88 -22.54
CA THR A 169 -2.42 -9.10 -23.07
C THR A 169 -3.43 -10.20 -23.35
N LEU A 170 -4.42 -10.40 -22.47
CA LEU A 170 -5.49 -11.36 -22.69
C LEU A 170 -6.34 -11.04 -23.92
N GLN A 171 -6.57 -9.76 -24.20
CA GLN A 171 -7.33 -9.32 -25.38
C GLN A 171 -6.54 -9.50 -26.68
N THR A 172 -5.22 -9.29 -26.66
CA THR A 172 -4.39 -9.31 -27.87
C THR A 172 -3.84 -10.69 -28.22
N THR A 173 -3.44 -11.46 -27.21
CA THR A 173 -2.57 -12.64 -27.39
C THR A 173 -3.16 -13.90 -26.75
N GLY A 174 -4.21 -13.77 -25.93
CA GLY A 174 -4.77 -14.88 -25.16
C GLY A 174 -3.92 -15.27 -23.95
N ALA A 175 -4.18 -16.44 -23.36
CA ALA A 175 -3.52 -16.89 -22.14
C ALA A 175 -2.13 -17.50 -22.43
N ASP A 176 -1.08 -16.69 -22.25
CA ASP A 176 0.32 -17.06 -22.46
C ASP A 176 1.17 -16.94 -21.18
N ALA A 177 2.49 -17.12 -21.29
CA ALA A 177 3.42 -17.00 -20.16
C ALA A 177 3.46 -15.57 -19.58
N GLN A 178 3.25 -14.54 -20.40
CA GLN A 178 3.21 -13.14 -19.93
C GLN A 178 1.98 -12.89 -19.07
N THR A 179 0.83 -13.41 -19.51
CA THR A 179 -0.43 -13.40 -18.76
C THR A 179 -0.27 -14.02 -17.38
N GLN A 180 0.40 -15.18 -17.30
CA GLN A 180 0.70 -15.83 -16.01
C GLN A 180 1.64 -14.97 -15.15
N GLY A 181 2.66 -14.36 -15.75
CA GLY A 181 3.58 -13.44 -15.07
C GLY A 181 2.88 -12.24 -14.45
N PHE A 182 2.01 -11.54 -15.20
CA PHE A 182 1.25 -10.40 -14.69
C PHE A 182 0.25 -10.81 -13.59
N SER A 183 -0.39 -11.96 -13.73
CA SER A 183 -1.28 -12.50 -12.69
C SER A 183 -0.52 -12.76 -11.38
N TYR A 184 0.63 -13.45 -11.46
CA TYR A 184 1.47 -13.73 -10.28
C TYR A 184 1.99 -12.44 -9.62
N ALA A 185 2.50 -11.50 -10.41
CA ALA A 185 2.96 -10.21 -9.91
C ALA A 185 1.82 -9.41 -9.26
N SER A 186 0.61 -9.46 -9.81
CA SER A 186 -0.59 -8.82 -9.23
C SER A 186 -0.95 -9.43 -7.88
N LEU A 187 -0.95 -10.76 -7.76
CA LEU A 187 -1.20 -11.45 -6.49
C LEU A 187 -0.11 -11.13 -5.45
N GLN A 188 1.14 -11.02 -5.87
CA GLN A 188 2.25 -10.63 -5.00
C GLN A 188 2.10 -9.18 -4.51
N ALA A 189 1.75 -8.25 -5.39
CA ALA A 189 1.45 -6.86 -5.04
C ALA A 189 0.27 -6.75 -4.07
N PHE A 190 -0.80 -7.54 -4.28
CA PHE A 190 -1.90 -7.63 -3.33
C PHE A 190 -1.45 -8.14 -1.96
N ALA A 191 -0.66 -9.22 -1.92
CA ALA A 191 -0.13 -9.76 -0.67
C ALA A 191 0.73 -8.76 0.10
N PHE A 192 1.56 -7.97 -0.59
CA PHE A 192 2.33 -6.91 0.06
C PHE A 192 1.43 -5.79 0.58
N ARG A 193 0.40 -5.38 -0.16
CA ARG A 193 -0.60 -4.40 0.34
C ARG A 193 -1.30 -4.89 1.59
N THR A 194 -1.72 -6.16 1.63
CA THR A 194 -2.40 -6.70 2.81
C THR A 194 -1.47 -6.78 4.03
N ARG A 195 -0.19 -7.09 3.82
CA ARG A 195 0.83 -7.01 4.88
C ARG A 195 0.98 -5.59 5.41
N GLU A 196 1.12 -4.60 4.53
CA GLU A 196 1.23 -3.19 4.92
C GLU A 196 -0.05 -2.69 5.62
N LEU A 197 -1.24 -3.15 5.20
CA LEU A 197 -2.49 -2.87 5.91
C LEU A 197 -2.45 -3.37 7.37
N GLY A 198 -1.97 -4.59 7.61
CA GLY A 198 -1.80 -5.11 8.96
C GLY A 198 -0.84 -4.26 9.81
N ARG A 199 0.27 -3.82 9.21
CA ARG A 199 1.23 -2.90 9.87
C ARG A 199 0.60 -1.55 10.18
N LEU A 200 -0.20 -0.99 9.27
CA LEU A 200 -0.93 0.26 9.49
C LEU A 200 -1.88 0.13 10.66
N MET A 201 -2.75 -0.90 10.65
CA MET A 201 -3.73 -1.12 11.71
C MET A 201 -3.06 -1.30 13.08
N SER A 202 -1.96 -2.04 13.14
CA SER A 202 -1.17 -2.20 14.36
C SER A 202 -0.55 -0.87 14.82
N THR A 203 0.08 -0.12 13.91
CA THR A 203 0.71 1.18 14.23
C THR A 203 -0.31 2.21 14.71
N LEU A 204 -1.49 2.28 14.09
CA LEU A 204 -2.59 3.14 14.55
C LEU A 204 -3.13 2.71 15.91
N THR A 205 -3.18 1.40 16.19
CA THR A 205 -3.57 0.92 17.52
C THR A 205 -2.56 1.34 18.58
N LEU A 206 -1.25 1.26 18.28
CA LEU A 206 -0.21 1.75 19.15
C LEU A 206 -0.29 3.27 19.35
N ALA A 207 -0.55 4.04 18.29
CA ALA A 207 -0.75 5.50 18.38
C ALA A 207 -1.91 5.82 19.32
N ARG A 208 -3.02 5.09 19.20
CA ARG A 208 -4.18 5.27 20.07
C ARG A 208 -3.91 4.85 21.52
N ARG A 209 -3.19 3.75 21.75
CA ARG A 209 -2.72 3.38 23.11
C ARG A 209 -1.85 4.46 23.72
N GLN A 210 -0.95 5.05 22.93
CA GLN A 210 -0.07 6.12 23.38
C GLN A 210 -0.84 7.37 23.85
N VAL A 211 -1.95 7.71 23.18
CA VAL A 211 -2.83 8.82 23.58
C VAL A 211 -3.60 8.51 24.86
N TRP A 212 -4.18 7.31 24.98
CA TRP A 212 -5.06 6.97 26.10
C TRP A 212 -4.31 6.51 27.35
N LEU A 213 -3.28 5.69 27.20
CA LEU A 213 -2.57 5.06 28.32
C LEU A 213 -1.16 4.60 27.90
N ALA A 214 -0.23 5.55 27.87
CA ALA A 214 1.13 5.37 27.37
C ALA A 214 1.92 4.22 28.05
N THR A 215 1.58 3.85 29.28
CA THR A 215 2.24 2.76 30.02
C THR A 215 1.95 1.37 29.46
N LEU A 216 0.82 1.16 28.76
CA LEU A 216 0.41 -0.14 28.20
C LEU A 216 0.72 -0.28 26.70
N ARG A 217 1.51 0.63 26.13
CA ARG A 217 1.85 0.62 24.69
C ARG A 217 2.68 -0.58 24.24
N THR A 218 3.40 -1.23 25.17
CA THR A 218 4.31 -2.34 24.88
C THR A 218 3.59 -3.68 24.75
N LEU A 219 2.31 -3.74 25.12
CA LEU A 219 1.51 -4.93 24.95
C LEU A 219 1.37 -5.28 23.47
N LEU A 220 1.24 -6.57 23.17
CA LEU A 220 0.95 -7.02 21.81
C LEU A 220 -0.41 -6.47 21.36
N VAL A 221 -0.52 -6.20 20.06
CA VAL A 221 -1.81 -5.77 19.50
C VAL A 221 -2.61 -7.00 19.12
N VAL A 222 -3.85 -7.08 19.65
CA VAL A 222 -4.80 -8.16 19.37
C VAL A 222 -5.87 -7.62 18.42
N PRO A 223 -6.20 -8.33 17.32
CA PRO A 223 -7.28 -7.95 16.42
C PRO A 223 -8.58 -7.62 17.16
N GLY A 224 -9.18 -6.48 16.85
CA GLY A 224 -10.47 -6.06 17.43
C GLY A 224 -10.42 -5.56 18.87
N GLN A 225 -9.25 -5.52 19.52
CA GLN A 225 -9.13 -5.09 20.92
C GLN A 225 -8.09 -3.98 21.11
N MET A 226 -8.47 -2.91 21.82
CA MET A 226 -7.58 -1.78 22.04
C MET A 226 -6.40 -2.14 22.93
N PHE A 227 -6.61 -2.77 24.10
CA PHE A 227 -5.51 -3.11 25.02
C PHE A 227 -5.30 -4.63 25.19
N GLY A 228 -6.28 -5.44 24.77
CA GLY A 228 -6.19 -6.90 24.83
C GLY A 228 -6.45 -7.46 26.24
N PRO A 229 -6.49 -8.80 26.40
CA PRO A 229 -6.70 -9.43 27.69
C PRO A 229 -5.51 -9.23 28.63
N ALA A 230 -4.30 -9.09 28.08
CA ALA A 230 -3.08 -8.84 28.84
C ALA A 230 -3.14 -7.56 29.68
N ALA A 231 -3.91 -6.56 29.25
CA ALA A 231 -4.11 -5.33 30.01
C ALA A 231 -5.03 -5.48 31.23
N GLN A 232 -5.87 -6.53 31.26
CA GLN A 232 -6.72 -6.83 32.42
C GLN A 232 -5.92 -7.51 33.55
N GLN A 233 -4.70 -7.95 33.25
CA GLN A 233 -3.80 -8.66 34.16
C GLN A 233 -2.63 -7.80 34.65
N ALA A 234 -2.52 -6.55 34.17
CA ALA A 234 -1.45 -5.60 34.47
C ALA A 234 -1.94 -4.51 35.44
#